data_AF-A0AAV8YZM2-F1
#
_entry.id   AF-A0AAV8YZM2-F1
#
_cell.length_a   1.000
_cell.length_b   1.000
_cell.length_c   1.000
_cell.angle_alpha   90.00
_cell.angle_beta   90.00
_cell.angle_gamma   90.00
#
_symmetry.space_group_name_H-M   'P 1'
#
loop_
_entity.id
_entity.type
_entity.pdbx_description
1 polymer ?
#
loop_
_entity_poly.entity_id
_entity_poly.type
_entity_poly.pdbx_seq_one_letter_code
_entity_poly.pdbx_strand_id
1 'polypeptide(L)'
;MADAEDGDYPALRVALNEDEISTGNTEDSLLSSSSRTSTETISCSRMRSTQCCPEEKNSKFAKNCKIFSGIFLICWGVAMIVYKPYNMLMDLRIELTPGLPPYEWWLDPPDEVLLKVYLFNITNSEEFLAGTDKKIKVSEVGPITYREKLTHTNPTFNENGTFTYTANRTAIYLPEMNTIDLNATIVMPNLAVLLIPSYLWDAPLFSKFGVNLMMRSLRSKPFINTTIYNYLWNCTDPILDVSQAVAPSLVPTKNVGVLGRVYTDFVDNVTVYIGTKFGHEKFFLIDKYDGSEYMPDLEGKCEDKVANSSEGISYPQYLTKNDTLRYWRKTLCRVGTLRYSHEVEMYGVTAYRYELENTTYDRTTPSDGDCYKGEPKLPNGLSDVSKCNFDMPFAASFPHYLHGDRAVKNSVDGLRPDAEKHGSFVIVEPNTGIPLHGIARSQVNLVMREMRGFSEKIQRFSNVTIPLVWMEYNQVGIPWYIEWLIYFTVVLVPVLQYVGMAFFIGLGGFLVVYFGSRRSRRSNLLKNKALTFETQVFLKPS
;
A
#
# COMPACT_ATOMS: atom_id res chain seq x y z
N MET A 1 19.23 31.63 -40.81
CA MET A 1 20.10 31.20 -39.70
C MET A 1 19.42 30.00 -39.08
N ALA A 2 19.74 28.76 -39.48
CA ALA A 2 21.01 28.30 -40.08
C ALA A 2 22.19 28.49 -39.11
N ASP A 3 22.99 27.49 -38.76
CA ASP A 3 23.12 26.13 -39.33
C ASP A 3 23.10 25.01 -38.26
N ALA A 4 23.31 23.76 -38.69
CA ALA A 4 23.30 22.56 -37.85
C ALA A 4 24.72 21.99 -37.63
N GLU A 5 24.88 21.15 -36.61
CA GLU A 5 25.93 20.11 -36.60
C GLU A 5 25.54 18.94 -35.68
N ASP A 6 26.19 17.78 -35.89
CA ASP A 6 25.84 16.47 -35.28
C ASP A 6 26.50 16.21 -33.91
N GLY A 7 25.99 15.21 -33.17
CA GLY A 7 26.51 14.83 -31.85
C GLY A 7 26.15 13.39 -31.44
N ASP A 8 26.93 12.42 -31.89
CA ASP A 8 26.71 10.98 -31.72
C ASP A 8 27.09 10.44 -30.31
N TYR A 9 26.38 9.40 -29.86
CA TYR A 9 26.72 8.59 -28.68
C TYR A 9 26.38 7.10 -28.93
N PRO A 10 27.37 6.19 -28.92
CA PRO A 10 27.20 4.85 -29.49
C PRO A 10 26.53 3.83 -28.56
N ALA A 11 25.70 2.95 -29.13
CA ALA A 11 25.14 1.80 -28.46
C ALA A 11 26.09 0.58 -28.50
N LEU A 12 26.33 -0.06 -27.35
CA LEU A 12 27.05 -1.35 -27.32
C LEU A 12 26.20 -2.47 -27.93
N ARG A 13 26.68 -3.05 -29.03
CA ARG A 13 26.31 -4.40 -29.47
C ARG A 13 27.43 -5.37 -29.06
N VAL A 14 27.09 -6.48 -28.42
CA VAL A 14 28.01 -7.62 -28.25
C VAL A 14 27.94 -8.46 -29.53
N ALA A 15 29.11 -8.78 -30.10
CA ALA A 15 29.20 -9.54 -31.33
C ALA A 15 29.08 -11.05 -31.10
N LEU A 16 28.47 -11.75 -32.07
CA LEU A 16 28.67 -13.17 -32.30
C LEU A 16 29.78 -13.31 -33.35
N ASN A 17 30.78 -14.15 -33.07
CA ASN A 17 31.77 -14.58 -34.07
C ASN A 17 31.60 -16.07 -34.32
N GLU A 18 30.99 -16.38 -35.46
CA GLU A 18 31.26 -17.61 -36.21
C GLU A 18 32.28 -17.24 -37.29
N ASP A 19 33.29 -18.08 -37.51
CA ASP A 19 34.24 -17.96 -38.63
C ASP A 19 34.36 -19.35 -39.30
N GLU A 20 34.05 -19.41 -40.60
CA GLU A 20 34.06 -20.62 -41.45
C GLU A 20 35.42 -20.78 -42.20
N ILE A 21 35.43 -21.66 -43.23
CA ILE A 21 36.41 -21.78 -44.33
C ILE A 21 37.62 -22.69 -43.97
N SER A 22 38.02 -23.71 -44.76
CA SER A 22 37.74 -24.00 -46.19
C SER A 22 37.63 -25.51 -46.55
N THR A 23 36.66 -25.82 -47.43
CA THR A 23 36.67 -26.76 -48.59
C THR A 23 37.61 -27.99 -48.65
N GLY A 24 37.06 -29.16 -49.04
CA GLY A 24 37.83 -30.25 -49.68
C GLY A 24 37.03 -31.54 -49.99
N ASN A 25 36.79 -31.84 -51.27
CA ASN A 25 36.27 -33.14 -51.76
C ASN A 25 37.40 -34.22 -51.68
N THR A 26 37.20 -35.54 -51.81
CA THR A 26 36.43 -36.30 -52.82
C THR A 26 36.23 -37.77 -52.37
N GLU A 27 35.53 -38.59 -53.16
CA GLU A 27 35.08 -39.96 -52.85
C GLU A 27 36.09 -41.10 -53.17
N ASP A 28 35.78 -42.28 -52.61
CA ASP A 28 35.79 -43.62 -53.25
C ASP A 28 36.99 -44.60 -53.26
N SER A 29 36.65 -45.89 -53.45
CA SER A 29 37.46 -47.05 -53.90
C SER A 29 38.26 -47.98 -52.93
N LEU A 30 37.56 -49.00 -52.42
CA LEU A 30 37.83 -50.46 -52.50
C LEU A 30 39.25 -51.03 -52.83
N LEU A 31 39.64 -52.08 -52.04
CA LEU A 31 40.50 -53.25 -52.40
C LEU A 31 41.99 -52.96 -52.77
N SER A 32 43.01 -53.79 -52.54
CA SER A 32 43.28 -55.04 -51.78
C SER A 32 44.84 -55.25 -51.80
N SER A 33 45.55 -56.35 -51.49
CA SER A 33 45.29 -57.76 -51.12
C SER A 33 46.56 -58.39 -50.47
N SER A 34 46.48 -59.65 -50.01
CA SER A 34 47.61 -60.56 -49.63
C SER A 34 48.44 -60.18 -48.38
N SER A 35 49.22 -61.09 -47.76
CA SER A 35 48.91 -62.36 -47.08
C SER A 35 50.22 -63.11 -46.76
N ARG A 36 50.41 -63.61 -45.54
CA ARG A 36 50.99 -64.96 -45.29
C ARG A 36 50.91 -65.38 -43.82
N THR A 37 50.75 -66.68 -43.63
CA THR A 37 50.59 -67.39 -42.35
C THR A 37 51.85 -68.15 -41.98
N SER A 38 52.12 -68.29 -40.67
CA SER A 38 52.58 -69.56 -40.09
C SER A 38 52.32 -69.57 -38.59
N THR A 39 51.93 -70.73 -38.06
CA THR A 39 51.70 -70.96 -36.62
C THR A 39 52.30 -72.30 -36.26
N GLU A 40 53.14 -72.34 -35.23
CA GLU A 40 53.47 -73.57 -34.50
C GLU A 40 53.35 -73.32 -32.98
N THR A 41 53.36 -74.38 -32.19
CA THR A 41 52.90 -74.39 -30.78
C THR A 41 53.67 -75.48 -30.01
N ILE A 42 53.27 -75.82 -28.77
CA ILE A 42 53.84 -76.84 -27.83
C ILE A 42 54.96 -76.22 -26.95
N SER A 43 55.02 -76.36 -25.61
CA SER A 43 54.21 -77.10 -24.61
C SER A 43 54.16 -76.39 -23.22
N CYS A 44 53.21 -76.81 -22.37
CA CYS A 44 53.12 -76.67 -20.91
C CYS A 44 54.48 -76.74 -20.13
N SER A 45 54.63 -76.26 -18.89
CA SER A 45 53.67 -76.30 -17.76
C SER A 45 54.06 -75.46 -16.51
N ARG A 46 53.08 -74.90 -15.78
CA ARG A 46 52.96 -75.00 -14.30
C ARG A 46 51.62 -74.43 -13.77
N MET A 47 51.16 -74.95 -12.62
CA MET A 47 49.87 -74.63 -12.01
C MET A 47 49.94 -73.42 -11.05
N ARG A 48 48.89 -72.58 -11.01
CA ARG A 48 48.13 -72.28 -9.77
C ARG A 48 46.84 -71.47 -10.02
N SER A 49 45.78 -71.87 -9.32
CA SER A 49 44.52 -71.13 -9.03
C SER A 49 43.91 -70.25 -10.13
N THR A 50 42.90 -70.77 -10.82
CA THR A 50 41.79 -69.95 -11.34
C THR A 50 41.05 -69.28 -10.18
N GLN A 51 41.10 -67.95 -10.11
CA GLN A 51 40.31 -67.16 -9.15
C GLN A 51 39.15 -66.47 -9.88
N CYS A 52 37.91 -66.76 -9.48
CA CYS A 52 36.72 -66.20 -10.12
C CYS A 52 36.54 -64.70 -9.81
N CYS A 53 35.94 -63.97 -10.75
CA CYS A 53 35.76 -62.51 -10.70
C CYS A 53 34.92 -62.03 -9.49
N PRO A 54 35.37 -61.02 -8.72
CA PRO A 54 34.61 -60.47 -7.60
C PRO A 54 33.79 -59.21 -7.98
N GLU A 55 32.88 -59.30 -8.95
CA GLU A 55 32.01 -58.16 -9.37
C GLU A 55 30.89 -57.81 -8.34
N GLU A 56 30.92 -58.41 -7.15
CA GLU A 56 29.84 -58.31 -6.16
C GLU A 56 29.75 -56.96 -5.42
N LYS A 57 30.86 -56.19 -5.31
CA LYS A 57 30.95 -55.01 -4.42
C LYS A 57 30.04 -53.85 -4.85
N ASN A 58 30.09 -53.44 -6.13
CA ASN A 58 29.29 -52.29 -6.63
C ASN A 58 27.78 -52.51 -6.43
N SER A 59 27.32 -53.76 -6.56
CA SER A 59 25.91 -54.08 -6.43
C SER A 59 25.37 -53.99 -4.99
N LYS A 60 26.22 -53.96 -3.95
CA LYS A 60 25.77 -53.77 -2.55
C LYS A 60 25.63 -52.28 -2.21
N PHE A 61 26.57 -51.45 -2.66
CA PHE A 61 26.54 -49.99 -2.49
C PHE A 61 25.29 -49.37 -3.14
N ALA A 62 25.05 -49.66 -4.42
CA ALA A 62 23.89 -49.15 -5.18
C ALA A 62 22.52 -49.59 -4.63
N LYS A 63 22.45 -50.68 -3.84
CA LYS A 63 21.20 -51.16 -3.22
C LYS A 63 20.94 -50.51 -1.86
N ASN A 64 21.99 -50.19 -1.09
CA ASN A 64 21.84 -49.39 0.13
C ASN A 64 21.43 -47.95 -0.22
N CYS A 65 22.03 -47.37 -1.27
CA CYS A 65 21.74 -46.02 -1.77
C CYS A 65 20.23 -45.75 -1.95
N LYS A 66 19.46 -46.69 -2.53
CA LYS A 66 18.01 -46.51 -2.77
C LYS A 66 17.13 -46.55 -1.51
N ILE A 67 17.62 -47.11 -0.40
CA ILE A 67 16.94 -47.05 0.89
C ILE A 67 17.32 -45.74 1.60
N PHE A 68 18.58 -45.33 1.55
CA PHE A 68 19.03 -44.04 2.08
C PHE A 68 18.37 -42.85 1.36
N SER A 69 18.18 -42.91 0.03
CA SER A 69 17.42 -41.89 -0.70
C SER A 69 15.95 -41.85 -0.30
N GLY A 70 15.33 -43.01 -0.04
CA GLY A 70 13.96 -43.07 0.48
C GLY A 70 13.82 -42.43 1.86
N ILE A 71 14.76 -42.71 2.76
CA ILE A 71 14.84 -42.07 4.08
C ILE A 71 15.08 -40.56 3.94
N PHE A 72 16.00 -40.13 3.08
CA PHE A 72 16.27 -38.71 2.82
C PHE A 72 15.03 -37.96 2.35
N LEU A 73 14.23 -38.53 1.43
CA LEU A 73 12.98 -37.91 0.97
C LEU A 73 11.92 -37.81 2.09
N ILE A 74 11.84 -38.80 2.99
CA ILE A 74 10.99 -38.70 4.19
C ILE A 74 11.50 -37.56 5.09
N CYS A 75 12.79 -37.52 5.39
CA CYS A 75 13.39 -36.45 6.20
C CYS A 75 13.20 -35.07 5.58
N TRP A 76 13.28 -34.94 4.26
CA TRP A 76 13.04 -33.70 3.52
C TRP A 76 11.57 -33.26 3.58
N GLY A 77 10.63 -34.19 3.35
CA GLY A 77 9.19 -33.92 3.48
C GLY A 77 8.78 -33.57 4.91
N VAL A 78 9.41 -34.17 5.93
CA VAL A 78 9.23 -33.80 7.34
C VAL A 78 9.90 -32.45 7.67
N ALA A 79 11.06 -32.15 7.09
CA ALA A 79 11.72 -30.86 7.28
C ALA A 79 10.85 -29.69 6.78
N MET A 80 10.11 -29.85 5.68
CA MET A 80 9.14 -28.85 5.20
C MET A 80 8.00 -28.56 6.20
N ILE A 81 7.65 -29.51 7.09
CA ILE A 81 6.61 -29.30 8.12
C ILE A 81 7.09 -28.30 9.19
N VAL A 82 8.39 -28.32 9.47
CA VAL A 82 9.07 -27.40 10.40
C VAL A 82 9.41 -26.08 9.68
N TYR A 83 10.10 -26.16 8.54
CA TYR A 83 10.54 -25.04 7.72
C TYR A 83 9.60 -24.90 6.51
N LYS A 84 8.45 -24.26 6.74
CA LYS A 84 7.42 -24.02 5.72
C LYS A 84 7.91 -22.96 4.71
N PRO A 85 8.02 -23.26 3.40
CA PRO A 85 8.34 -22.26 2.39
C PRO A 85 7.38 -21.07 2.36
N TYR A 86 6.11 -21.27 2.73
CA TYR A 86 5.15 -20.17 2.89
C TYR A 86 5.59 -19.14 3.93
N ASN A 87 5.97 -19.59 5.13
CA ASN A 87 6.46 -18.70 6.20
C ASN A 87 7.69 -17.92 5.71
N MET A 88 8.68 -18.61 5.13
CA MET A 88 9.90 -17.97 4.63
C MET A 88 9.64 -16.87 3.59
N LEU A 89 8.61 -17.02 2.74
CA LEU A 89 8.21 -16.00 1.77
C LEU A 89 7.51 -14.80 2.43
N MET A 90 6.75 -15.05 3.50
CA MET A 90 6.09 -14.01 4.30
C MET A 90 7.08 -13.22 5.18
N ASP A 91 8.08 -13.91 5.73
CA ASP A 91 9.21 -13.32 6.46
C ASP A 91 10.05 -12.43 5.53
N LEU A 92 10.46 -12.97 4.37
CA LEU A 92 11.23 -12.23 3.35
C LEU A 92 10.54 -10.95 2.86
N ARG A 93 9.20 -10.94 2.88
CA ARG A 93 8.40 -9.76 2.54
C ARG A 93 8.50 -8.66 3.60
N ILE A 94 8.52 -8.99 4.89
CA ILE A 94 8.55 -7.96 5.95
C ILE A 94 9.93 -7.37 6.21
N GLU A 95 11.00 -8.05 5.77
CA GLU A 95 12.38 -7.52 5.78
C GLU A 95 12.61 -6.41 4.73
N LEU A 96 11.67 -6.19 3.79
CA LEU A 96 11.76 -5.16 2.71
C LEU A 96 13.15 -5.09 2.04
N THR A 97 13.73 -6.24 1.70
CA THR A 97 15.08 -6.30 1.12
C THR A 97 15.13 -5.63 -0.27
N PRO A 98 16.05 -4.68 -0.52
CA PRO A 98 16.19 -4.02 -1.83
C PRO A 98 16.39 -5.00 -3.00
N GLY A 99 15.81 -4.68 -4.16
CA GLY A 99 15.80 -5.56 -5.33
C GLY A 99 14.73 -6.66 -5.31
N LEU A 100 13.93 -6.79 -4.24
CA LEU A 100 12.78 -7.69 -4.18
C LEU A 100 11.47 -6.93 -4.40
N PRO A 101 10.43 -7.55 -5.01
CA PRO A 101 9.18 -6.87 -5.36
C PRO A 101 8.52 -6.08 -4.21
N PRO A 102 8.47 -6.55 -2.95
CA PRO A 102 7.89 -5.77 -1.84
C PRO A 102 8.60 -4.43 -1.58
N TYR A 103 9.92 -4.35 -1.81
CA TYR A 103 10.67 -3.10 -1.68
C TYR A 103 10.48 -2.21 -2.91
N GLU A 104 10.57 -2.77 -4.12
CA GLU A 104 10.42 -1.98 -5.36
C GLU A 104 9.01 -1.37 -5.47
N TRP A 105 7.95 -2.12 -5.14
CA TRP A 105 6.57 -1.61 -5.12
C TRP A 105 6.29 -0.66 -3.95
N TRP A 106 7.06 -0.74 -2.88
CA TRP A 106 7.03 0.29 -1.85
C TRP A 106 7.72 1.56 -2.36
N LEU A 107 8.89 1.46 -2.99
CA LEU A 107 9.71 2.60 -3.42
C LEU A 107 9.00 3.47 -4.48
N ASP A 108 8.46 2.82 -5.52
CA ASP A 108 7.59 3.46 -6.53
C ASP A 108 6.22 2.74 -6.60
N PRO A 109 5.24 3.17 -5.78
CA PRO A 109 3.92 2.57 -5.77
C PRO A 109 3.16 2.73 -7.08
N PRO A 110 2.31 1.75 -7.46
CA PRO A 110 1.45 1.83 -8.64
C PRO A 110 0.55 3.07 -8.69
N ASP A 111 0.35 3.55 -9.91
CA ASP A 111 -0.38 4.77 -10.30
C ASP A 111 -1.93 4.71 -10.12
N GLU A 112 -2.42 3.82 -9.25
CA GLU A 112 -3.83 3.43 -9.13
C GLU A 112 -4.69 4.33 -8.21
N VAL A 113 -4.10 5.34 -7.57
CA VAL A 113 -4.82 6.26 -6.67
C VAL A 113 -5.39 7.44 -7.45
N LEU A 114 -6.72 7.51 -7.54
CA LEU A 114 -7.43 8.67 -8.07
C LEU A 114 -7.91 9.58 -6.93
N LEU A 115 -7.46 10.83 -6.95
CA LEU A 115 -8.06 11.92 -6.18
C LEU A 115 -9.23 12.49 -6.98
N LYS A 116 -10.44 12.41 -6.43
CA LYS A 116 -11.64 13.06 -6.97
C LYS A 116 -12.09 14.16 -6.02
N VAL A 117 -12.25 15.38 -6.54
CA VAL A 117 -12.68 16.55 -5.75
C VAL A 117 -14.07 17.00 -6.17
N TYR A 118 -14.93 17.26 -5.20
CA TYR A 118 -16.30 17.72 -5.39
C TYR A 118 -16.47 19.04 -4.66
N LEU A 119 -16.99 20.06 -5.34
CA LEU A 119 -17.10 21.43 -4.83
C LEU A 119 -18.57 21.78 -4.54
N PHE A 120 -18.80 22.54 -3.46
CA PHE A 120 -20.14 23.01 -3.09
C PHE A 120 -20.41 24.41 -3.65
N ASN A 121 -20.83 24.47 -4.91
CA ASN A 121 -21.18 25.69 -5.63
C ASN A 121 -22.40 26.38 -5.00
N ILE A 122 -22.31 27.68 -4.72
CA ILE A 122 -23.33 28.48 -4.03
C ILE A 122 -24.38 28.97 -5.03
N THR A 123 -25.65 28.59 -4.85
CA THR A 123 -26.72 28.91 -5.81
C THR A 123 -27.58 30.13 -5.45
N ASN A 124 -27.34 30.77 -4.31
CA ASN A 124 -28.14 31.90 -3.80
C ASN A 124 -27.29 32.98 -3.10
N SER A 125 -26.11 33.26 -3.65
CA SER A 125 -25.10 34.12 -3.04
C SER A 125 -25.57 35.58 -2.87
N GLU A 126 -26.42 36.08 -3.77
CA GLU A 126 -26.96 37.44 -3.69
C GLU A 126 -28.14 37.53 -2.72
N GLU A 127 -29.04 36.55 -2.74
CA GLU A 127 -30.19 36.43 -1.83
C GLU A 127 -29.76 36.30 -0.37
N PHE A 128 -28.73 35.49 -0.09
CA PHE A 128 -28.16 35.33 1.25
C PHE A 128 -27.49 36.62 1.75
N LEU A 129 -26.76 37.34 0.89
CA LEU A 129 -26.12 38.61 1.25
C LEU A 129 -27.11 39.78 1.35
N ALA A 130 -28.22 39.73 0.61
CA ALA A 130 -29.36 40.65 0.75
C ALA A 130 -30.23 40.31 1.98
N GLY A 131 -30.16 39.06 2.46
CA GLY A 131 -30.90 38.59 3.62
C GLY A 131 -32.34 38.15 3.34
N THR A 132 -32.70 37.93 2.08
CA THR A 132 -33.99 37.32 1.70
C THR A 132 -33.99 35.83 2.01
N ASP A 133 -32.91 35.13 1.70
CA ASP A 133 -32.64 33.77 2.19
C ASP A 133 -31.91 33.81 3.54
N LYS A 134 -32.31 32.93 4.46
CA LYS A 134 -31.67 32.76 5.78
C LYS A 134 -30.52 31.73 5.80
N LYS A 135 -30.33 31.01 4.71
CA LYS A 135 -29.35 29.92 4.57
C LYS A 135 -28.65 30.00 3.22
N ILE A 136 -27.44 29.48 3.18
CA ILE A 136 -26.71 29.19 1.95
C ILE A 136 -27.33 27.93 1.32
N LYS A 137 -27.58 27.96 0.00
CA LYS A 137 -28.00 26.82 -0.81
C LYS A 137 -26.80 26.37 -1.65
N VAL A 138 -26.48 25.08 -1.58
CA VAL A 138 -25.33 24.48 -2.28
C VAL A 138 -25.78 23.47 -3.32
N SER A 139 -25.07 23.42 -4.44
CA SER A 139 -25.10 22.33 -5.41
C SER A 139 -23.71 21.71 -5.52
N GLU A 140 -23.64 20.39 -5.57
CA GLU A 140 -22.39 19.69 -5.85
C GLU A 140 -21.95 19.89 -7.30
N VAL A 141 -20.65 20.04 -7.51
CA VAL A 141 -19.97 20.11 -8.82
C VAL A 141 -18.73 19.22 -8.76
N GLY A 142 -18.72 18.14 -9.54
CA GLY A 142 -17.63 17.17 -9.58
C GLY A 142 -18.07 15.81 -10.18
N PRO A 143 -17.21 14.78 -10.15
CA PRO A 143 -15.83 14.84 -9.67
C PRO A 143 -14.92 15.65 -10.59
N ILE A 144 -13.94 16.32 -10.01
CA ILE A 144 -12.74 16.81 -10.69
C ILE A 144 -11.62 15.82 -10.38
N THR A 145 -11.16 15.07 -11.38
CA THR A 145 -10.32 13.89 -11.22
C THR A 145 -8.84 14.18 -11.48
N TYR A 146 -7.98 13.72 -10.58
CA TYR A 146 -6.52 13.74 -10.66
C TYR A 146 -5.99 12.33 -10.33
N ARG A 147 -4.85 11.94 -10.90
CA ARG A 147 -4.03 10.86 -10.32
C ARG A 147 -3.24 11.45 -9.17
N GLU A 148 -3.20 10.77 -8.03
CA GLU A 148 -2.17 11.02 -7.04
C GLU A 148 -0.98 10.10 -7.29
N LYS A 149 0.18 10.67 -7.61
CA LYS A 149 1.44 9.94 -7.60
C LYS A 149 2.10 10.09 -6.24
N LEU A 150 2.30 8.95 -5.58
CA LEU A 150 3.16 8.78 -4.42
C LEU A 150 4.52 8.25 -4.90
N THR A 151 5.61 8.78 -4.36
CA THR A 151 6.96 8.21 -4.48
C THR A 151 7.67 8.27 -3.13
N HIS A 152 8.58 7.35 -2.88
CA HIS A 152 9.42 7.37 -1.68
C HIS A 152 10.89 7.59 -2.03
N THR A 153 11.59 8.29 -1.15
CA THR A 153 12.99 8.70 -1.32
C THR A 153 13.75 8.59 0.00
N ASN A 154 15.08 8.66 -0.06
CA ASN A 154 15.99 8.58 1.09
C ASN A 154 15.79 7.35 2.02
N PRO A 155 15.54 6.12 1.50
CA PRO A 155 15.30 4.93 2.32
C PRO A 155 16.51 4.61 3.21
N THR A 156 16.27 4.52 4.52
CA THR A 156 17.29 4.30 5.56
C THR A 156 16.85 3.17 6.48
N PHE A 157 17.63 2.09 6.53
CA PHE A 157 17.41 0.94 7.41
C PHE A 157 18.11 1.16 8.76
N ASN A 158 17.37 1.05 9.87
CA ASN A 158 17.87 1.35 11.21
C ASN A 158 18.07 0.06 12.04
N GLU A 159 19.19 -0.04 12.78
CA GLU A 159 19.53 -1.21 13.62
C GLU A 159 18.48 -1.53 14.72
N ASN A 160 17.64 -0.56 15.07
CA ASN A 160 16.54 -0.75 16.00
C ASN A 160 15.38 -1.60 15.42
N GLY A 161 15.36 -1.92 14.12
CA GLY A 161 14.26 -2.63 13.44
C GLY A 161 13.19 -1.69 12.86
N THR A 162 13.57 -0.46 12.54
CA THR A 162 12.70 0.49 11.83
C THR A 162 13.32 0.91 10.50
N PHE A 163 12.49 1.49 9.65
CA PHE A 163 12.84 1.95 8.32
C PHE A 163 12.34 3.37 8.14
N THR A 164 13.24 4.30 7.83
CA THR A 164 12.94 5.73 7.68
C THR A 164 13.01 6.13 6.22
N TYR A 165 12.03 6.91 5.76
CA TYR A 165 11.93 7.38 4.38
C TYR A 165 11.27 8.75 4.28
N THR A 166 11.47 9.41 3.15
CA THR A 166 10.76 10.64 2.76
C THR A 166 9.71 10.30 1.72
N ALA A 167 8.42 10.36 2.07
CA ALA A 167 7.30 10.25 1.13
C ALA A 167 7.04 11.59 0.45
N ASN A 168 6.72 11.57 -0.84
CA ASN A 168 6.32 12.74 -1.63
C ASN A 168 5.03 12.44 -2.40
N ARG A 169 4.06 13.35 -2.37
CA ARG A 169 2.74 13.17 -3.00
C ARG A 169 2.43 14.33 -3.93
N THR A 170 2.01 14.02 -5.16
CA THR A 170 1.69 15.01 -6.19
C THR A 170 0.38 14.66 -6.89
N ALA A 171 -0.44 15.66 -7.22
CA ALA A 171 -1.69 15.47 -7.96
C ALA A 171 -1.53 15.90 -9.43
N ILE A 172 -1.70 14.93 -10.33
CA ILE A 172 -1.57 15.06 -11.78
C ILE A 172 -2.98 15.12 -12.38
N TYR A 173 -3.33 16.18 -13.11
CA TYR A 173 -4.65 16.30 -13.73
C TYR A 173 -4.83 15.31 -14.89
N LEU A 174 -6.03 14.73 -15.01
CA LEU A 174 -6.37 13.68 -15.99
C LEU A 174 -7.52 14.13 -16.90
N PRO A 175 -7.27 14.86 -18.01
CA PRO A 175 -8.31 15.42 -18.86
C PRO A 175 -9.36 14.39 -19.32
N GLU A 176 -8.93 13.16 -19.62
CA GLU A 176 -9.77 12.06 -20.10
C GLU A 176 -10.76 11.51 -19.06
N MET A 177 -10.57 11.79 -17.76
CA MET A 177 -11.49 11.45 -16.68
C MET A 177 -12.20 12.66 -16.06
N ASN A 178 -12.30 13.76 -16.82
CA ASN A 178 -13.01 14.98 -16.44
C ASN A 178 -14.00 15.40 -17.53
N THR A 179 -15.30 15.41 -17.20
CA THR A 179 -16.35 15.97 -18.08
C THR A 179 -16.61 17.46 -17.85
N ILE A 180 -15.95 18.05 -16.84
CA ILE A 180 -16.10 19.45 -16.42
C ILE A 180 -14.76 20.15 -16.68
N ASP A 181 -14.78 21.22 -17.49
CA ASP A 181 -13.60 22.06 -17.72
C ASP A 181 -13.20 22.77 -16.42
N LEU A 182 -11.91 22.77 -16.09
CA LEU A 182 -11.35 23.52 -14.96
C LEU A 182 -11.57 25.04 -15.10
N ASN A 183 -11.82 25.55 -16.31
CA ASN A 183 -12.20 26.95 -16.56
C ASN A 183 -13.68 27.25 -16.30
N ALA A 184 -14.52 26.24 -16.02
CA ALA A 184 -15.93 26.45 -15.71
C ALA A 184 -16.07 27.36 -14.48
N THR A 185 -16.95 28.37 -14.59
CA THR A 185 -17.15 29.38 -13.54
C THR A 185 -18.12 28.86 -12.49
N ILE A 186 -17.72 28.96 -11.23
CA ILE A 186 -18.47 28.62 -10.02
C ILE A 186 -18.52 29.81 -9.07
N VAL A 187 -19.51 29.82 -8.17
CA VAL A 187 -19.65 30.80 -7.10
C VAL A 187 -19.29 30.10 -5.79
N MET A 188 -18.23 30.54 -5.13
CA MET A 188 -17.71 29.89 -3.92
C MET A 188 -17.56 30.87 -2.74
N PRO A 189 -17.53 30.37 -1.50
CA PRO A 189 -17.08 31.15 -0.34
C PRO A 189 -15.65 31.65 -0.58
N ASN A 190 -15.44 32.97 -0.49
CA ASN A 190 -14.13 33.58 -0.69
C ASN A 190 -13.27 33.34 0.55
N LEU A 191 -12.43 32.29 0.49
CA LEU A 191 -11.63 31.83 1.64
C LEU A 191 -10.74 32.94 2.18
N ALA A 192 -10.09 33.71 1.31
CA ALA A 192 -9.24 34.84 1.69
C ALA A 192 -9.98 35.90 2.54
N VAL A 193 -11.27 36.12 2.27
CA VAL A 193 -12.10 37.12 2.93
C VAL A 193 -12.81 36.57 4.17
N LEU A 194 -13.14 35.27 4.19
CA LEU A 194 -13.89 34.64 5.29
C LEU A 194 -12.98 34.06 6.39
N LEU A 195 -11.76 33.61 6.06
CA LEU A 195 -10.82 33.07 7.05
C LEU A 195 -10.44 34.10 8.12
N ILE A 196 -10.15 35.34 7.71
CA ILE A 196 -9.73 36.42 8.62
C ILE A 196 -10.78 36.70 9.72
N PRO A 197 -12.06 37.00 9.43
CA PRO A 197 -13.07 37.21 10.47
C PRO A 197 -13.46 35.93 11.21
N SER A 198 -13.34 34.76 10.58
CA SER A 198 -13.61 33.47 11.24
C SER A 198 -12.53 33.09 12.26
N TYR A 199 -11.27 33.44 12.01
CA TYR A 199 -10.17 33.32 12.95
C TYR A 199 -10.30 34.37 14.06
N LEU A 200 -10.54 35.64 13.70
CA LEU A 200 -10.70 36.77 14.64
C LEU A 200 -12.12 36.89 15.26
N TRP A 201 -12.82 35.76 15.42
CA TRP A 201 -14.22 35.74 15.84
C TRP A 201 -14.45 36.25 17.27
N ASP A 202 -13.47 36.08 18.16
CA ASP A 202 -13.44 36.53 19.56
C ASP A 202 -12.65 37.84 19.76
N ALA A 203 -11.91 38.28 18.73
CA ALA A 203 -10.98 39.40 18.81
C ALA A 203 -11.64 40.72 19.25
N PRO A 204 -10.86 41.64 19.88
CA PRO A 204 -11.36 42.95 20.30
C PRO A 204 -12.01 43.76 19.16
N LEU A 205 -13.00 44.58 19.53
CA LEU A 205 -13.78 45.39 18.57
C LEU A 205 -12.92 46.29 17.69
N PHE A 206 -11.76 46.77 18.16
CA PHE A 206 -10.82 47.55 17.35
C PHE A 206 -10.21 46.71 16.21
N SER A 207 -9.79 45.48 16.48
CA SER A 207 -9.28 44.55 15.46
C SER A 207 -10.35 44.23 14.42
N LYS A 208 -11.58 43.97 14.88
CA LYS A 208 -12.74 43.75 13.99
C LYS A 208 -13.07 44.98 13.15
N PHE A 209 -12.98 46.18 13.71
CA PHE A 209 -13.11 47.44 12.97
C PHE A 209 -12.01 47.60 11.90
N GLY A 210 -10.76 47.28 12.21
CA GLY A 210 -9.66 47.28 11.25
C GLY A 210 -9.91 46.35 10.06
N VAL A 211 -10.34 45.10 10.33
CA VAL A 211 -10.74 44.13 9.29
C VAL A 211 -11.90 44.67 8.44
N ASN A 212 -12.95 45.22 9.07
CA ASN A 212 -14.08 45.82 8.35
C ASN A 212 -13.65 46.98 7.43
N LEU A 213 -12.74 47.85 7.89
CA LEU A 213 -12.21 48.97 7.11
C LEU A 213 -11.37 48.48 5.92
N MET A 214 -10.52 47.48 6.15
CA MET A 214 -9.68 46.84 5.14
C MET A 214 -10.51 46.17 4.04
N MET A 215 -11.48 45.32 4.40
CA MET A 215 -12.43 44.70 3.47
C MET A 215 -13.21 45.75 2.66
N ARG A 216 -13.67 46.82 3.32
CA ARG A 216 -14.40 47.92 2.66
C ARG A 216 -13.53 48.72 1.69
N SER A 217 -12.26 48.93 2.02
CA SER A 217 -11.29 49.65 1.17
C SER A 217 -10.96 48.85 -0.09
N LEU A 218 -10.62 47.57 0.08
CA LEU A 218 -10.27 46.65 -1.02
C LEU A 218 -11.50 46.18 -1.83
N ARG A 219 -12.71 46.39 -1.32
CA ARG A 219 -14.00 45.97 -1.89
C ARG A 219 -14.19 44.44 -1.98
N SER A 220 -13.33 43.66 -1.31
CA SER A 220 -13.37 42.19 -1.31
C SER A 220 -14.72 41.67 -0.80
N LYS A 221 -15.26 40.64 -1.47
CA LYS A 221 -16.62 40.10 -1.24
C LYS A 221 -16.57 38.76 -0.50
N PRO A 222 -17.57 38.43 0.35
CA PRO A 222 -17.64 37.13 1.05
C PRO A 222 -17.83 35.92 0.12
N PHE A 223 -18.41 36.13 -1.07
CA PHE A 223 -18.47 35.16 -2.16
C PHE A 223 -17.67 35.66 -3.35
N ILE A 224 -17.05 34.74 -4.09
CA ILE A 224 -16.28 35.02 -5.30
C ILE A 224 -16.81 34.17 -6.47
N ASN A 225 -16.93 34.80 -7.65
CA ASN A 225 -17.18 34.10 -8.91
C ASN A 225 -15.80 33.81 -9.50
N THR A 226 -15.45 32.54 -9.66
CA THR A 226 -14.09 32.11 -10.05
C THR A 226 -14.12 30.80 -10.83
N THR A 227 -13.01 30.39 -11.42
CA THR A 227 -12.90 29.08 -12.10
C THR A 227 -12.61 27.97 -11.10
N ILE A 228 -12.97 26.73 -11.45
CA ILE A 228 -12.60 25.54 -10.68
C ILE A 228 -11.07 25.47 -10.49
N TYR A 229 -10.29 25.75 -11.53
CA TYR A 229 -8.82 25.83 -11.45
C TYR A 229 -8.36 26.81 -10.36
N ASN A 230 -8.86 28.05 -10.39
CA ASN A 230 -8.43 29.07 -9.44
C ASN A 230 -8.85 28.71 -8.01
N TYR A 231 -10.05 28.19 -7.79
CA TYR A 231 -10.48 27.81 -6.44
C TYR A 231 -9.66 26.64 -5.86
N LEU A 232 -9.27 25.67 -6.70
CA LEU A 232 -8.47 24.53 -6.27
C LEU A 232 -6.98 24.87 -6.15
N TRP A 233 -6.39 25.63 -7.07
CA TRP A 233 -4.93 25.77 -7.19
C TRP A 233 -4.37 27.17 -6.94
N ASN A 234 -5.14 28.23 -7.21
CA ASN A 234 -4.66 29.61 -7.24
C ASN A 234 -5.71 30.60 -6.73
N CYS A 235 -6.15 30.44 -5.48
CA CYS A 235 -7.18 31.28 -4.89
C CYS A 235 -6.50 32.45 -4.16
N THR A 236 -6.48 33.60 -4.81
CA THR A 236 -5.85 34.84 -4.32
C THR A 236 -6.88 35.97 -4.26
N ASP A 237 -6.69 36.94 -3.35
CA ASP A 237 -7.50 38.15 -3.21
C ASP A 237 -6.56 39.26 -2.65
N PRO A 238 -6.68 40.53 -3.07
CA PRO A 238 -5.84 41.62 -2.55
C PRO A 238 -5.84 41.78 -1.02
N ILE A 239 -6.83 41.21 -0.32
CA ILE A 239 -6.83 41.14 1.14
C ILE A 239 -5.65 40.35 1.70
N LEU A 240 -5.16 39.31 0.99
CA LEU A 240 -4.01 38.49 1.42
C LEU A 240 -2.68 39.24 1.26
N ASP A 241 -2.51 40.04 0.20
CA ASP A 241 -1.34 40.89 0.02
C ASP A 241 -1.15 41.84 1.21
N VAL A 242 -2.24 42.50 1.62
CA VAL A 242 -2.23 43.44 2.74
C VAL A 242 -2.13 42.71 4.08
N SER A 243 -2.82 41.57 4.26
CA SER A 243 -2.75 40.79 5.51
C SER A 243 -1.37 40.18 5.74
N GLN A 244 -0.70 39.68 4.70
CA GLN A 244 0.68 39.21 4.81
C GLN A 244 1.65 40.37 5.12
N ALA A 245 1.44 41.56 4.54
CA ALA A 245 2.27 42.73 4.83
C ALA A 245 2.09 43.25 6.28
N VAL A 246 0.90 43.09 6.87
CA VAL A 246 0.58 43.53 8.24
C VAL A 246 0.89 42.47 9.30
N ALA A 247 0.68 41.18 9.01
CA ALA A 247 0.80 40.08 9.95
C ALA A 247 1.39 38.82 9.28
N PRO A 248 2.66 38.85 8.82
CA PRO A 248 3.25 37.77 8.01
C PRO A 248 3.27 36.41 8.72
N SER A 249 3.40 36.39 10.05
CA SER A 249 3.37 35.16 10.86
C SER A 249 1.99 34.50 10.93
N LEU A 250 0.90 35.24 10.68
CA LEU A 250 -0.47 34.71 10.65
C LEU A 250 -0.96 34.44 9.22
N VAL A 251 -0.42 35.15 8.22
CA VAL A 251 -0.73 34.96 6.79
C VAL A 251 0.56 34.69 6.01
N PRO A 252 1.12 33.47 6.12
CA PRO A 252 2.39 33.11 5.50
C PRO A 252 2.30 32.90 3.98
N THR A 253 1.09 32.84 3.41
CA THR A 253 0.86 32.62 1.97
C THR A 253 -0.12 33.65 1.38
N LYS A 254 0.07 33.97 0.10
CA LYS A 254 -0.86 34.77 -0.71
C LYS A 254 -1.87 33.93 -1.51
N ASN A 255 -1.72 32.60 -1.50
CA ASN A 255 -2.58 31.64 -2.18
C ASN A 255 -3.21 30.70 -1.14
N VAL A 256 -4.54 30.63 -1.14
CA VAL A 256 -5.35 29.76 -0.27
C VAL A 256 -6.19 28.76 -1.08
N GLY A 257 -5.78 28.46 -2.33
CA GLY A 257 -6.40 27.43 -3.15
C GLY A 257 -6.30 26.06 -2.48
N VAL A 258 -7.39 25.28 -2.48
CA VAL A 258 -7.51 24.10 -1.61
C VAL A 258 -6.47 23.01 -1.90
N LEU A 259 -6.37 22.56 -3.15
CA LEU A 259 -5.33 21.62 -3.59
C LEU A 259 -3.95 22.28 -3.62
N GLY A 260 -3.88 23.57 -3.99
CA GLY A 260 -2.65 24.35 -3.94
C GLY A 260 -1.99 24.27 -2.57
N ARG A 261 -2.71 24.57 -1.49
CA ARG A 261 -2.19 24.51 -0.13
C ARG A 261 -1.84 23.08 0.30
N VAL A 262 -2.64 22.09 -0.08
CA VAL A 262 -2.38 20.66 0.20
C VAL A 262 -1.08 20.16 -0.46
N TYR A 263 -0.85 20.51 -1.74
CA TYR A 263 0.22 19.93 -2.57
C TYR A 263 1.45 20.84 -2.75
N THR A 264 1.52 22.04 -2.15
CA THR A 264 2.73 22.89 -2.25
C THR A 264 3.97 22.19 -1.70
N ASP A 265 3.84 21.57 -0.51
CA ASP A 265 4.93 20.95 0.24
C ASP A 265 4.49 19.60 0.83
N PHE A 266 3.87 18.72 0.02
CA PHE A 266 3.36 17.43 0.49
C PHE A 266 4.48 16.37 0.56
N VAL A 267 5.48 16.70 1.39
CA VAL A 267 6.61 15.85 1.76
C VAL A 267 6.44 15.45 3.23
N ASP A 268 6.63 14.18 3.55
CA ASP A 268 6.50 13.61 4.90
C ASP A 268 7.75 12.77 5.23
N ASN A 269 8.38 12.95 6.38
CA ASN A 269 9.43 12.04 6.86
C ASN A 269 8.82 11.00 7.81
N VAL A 270 8.76 9.74 7.37
CA VAL A 270 8.05 8.66 8.05
C VAL A 270 9.05 7.58 8.48
N THR A 271 8.90 7.07 9.69
CA THR A 271 9.62 5.88 10.18
C THR A 271 8.60 4.79 10.50
N VAL A 272 8.77 3.59 9.95
CA VAL A 272 7.88 2.42 10.14
C VAL A 272 8.63 1.23 10.73
N TYR A 273 7.93 0.27 11.36
CA TYR A 273 8.53 -0.99 11.81
C TYR A 273 8.72 -1.98 10.65
N ILE A 274 9.87 -2.67 10.63
CA ILE A 274 10.21 -3.69 9.61
C ILE A 274 10.89 -4.93 10.21
N GLY A 275 10.91 -6.00 9.44
CA GLY A 275 11.56 -7.28 9.75
C GLY A 275 10.92 -8.03 10.92
N THR A 276 11.42 -9.24 11.19
CA THR A 276 10.81 -10.15 12.19
C THR A 276 10.91 -9.65 13.64
N LYS A 277 11.68 -8.59 13.91
CA LYS A 277 12.01 -8.12 15.27
C LYS A 277 10.80 -7.66 16.09
N PHE A 278 9.80 -7.07 15.43
CA PHE A 278 8.58 -6.56 16.04
C PHE A 278 7.34 -7.42 15.73
N GLY A 279 7.57 -8.62 15.18
CA GLY A 279 6.51 -9.51 14.73
C GLY A 279 5.79 -9.02 13.46
N HIS A 280 4.85 -9.83 12.99
CA HIS A 280 4.04 -9.57 11.80
C HIS A 280 2.98 -8.49 12.08
N GLU A 281 2.55 -8.38 13.34
CA GLU A 281 1.51 -7.51 13.88
C GLU A 281 1.88 -6.01 13.86
N LYS A 282 3.16 -5.66 13.77
CA LYS A 282 3.63 -4.28 13.64
C LYS A 282 4.15 -3.91 12.25
N PHE A 283 4.25 -4.86 11.32
CA PHE A 283 4.85 -4.62 10.02
C PHE A 283 4.22 -3.41 9.31
N PHE A 284 5.06 -2.48 8.86
CA PHE A 284 4.70 -1.26 8.14
C PHE A 284 3.77 -0.30 8.90
N LEU A 285 3.56 -0.49 10.21
CA LEU A 285 2.97 0.56 11.04
C LEU A 285 4.01 1.65 11.34
N ILE A 286 3.54 2.90 11.38
CA ILE A 286 4.34 4.07 11.73
C ILE A 286 4.86 3.94 13.18
N ASP A 287 6.16 4.07 13.36
CA ASP A 287 6.82 4.38 14.64
C ASP A 287 6.77 5.89 14.88
N LYS A 288 7.16 6.68 13.86
CA LYS A 288 7.25 8.15 13.93
C LYS A 288 6.88 8.86 12.63
N TYR A 289 6.28 10.04 12.75
CA TYR A 289 5.95 10.96 11.67
C TYR A 289 6.58 12.32 11.98
N ASP A 290 7.39 12.83 11.05
CA ASP A 290 8.28 14.01 11.20
C ASP A 290 9.09 14.02 12.53
N GLY A 291 9.43 12.83 13.03
CA GLY A 291 10.23 12.61 14.24
C GLY A 291 9.44 12.40 15.54
N SER A 292 8.12 12.63 15.55
CA SER A 292 7.25 12.46 16.73
C SER A 292 6.35 11.22 16.62
N GLU A 293 5.84 10.73 17.75
CA GLU A 293 4.73 9.76 17.78
C GLU A 293 3.36 10.43 17.53
N TYR A 294 3.28 11.75 17.69
CA TYR A 294 2.04 12.54 17.64
C TYR A 294 1.90 13.27 16.31
N MET A 295 0.71 13.85 16.09
CA MET A 295 0.51 14.82 15.01
C MET A 295 1.27 16.12 15.31
N PRO A 296 1.67 16.89 14.28
CA PRO A 296 2.25 18.22 14.46
C PRO A 296 1.43 19.07 15.43
N ASP A 297 2.14 19.79 16.31
CA ASP A 297 1.57 20.63 17.38
C ASP A 297 0.62 19.95 18.39
N LEU A 298 0.45 18.63 18.40
CA LEU A 298 -0.37 17.92 19.41
C LEU A 298 0.43 17.16 20.48
N GLU A 299 1.75 17.02 20.33
CA GLU A 299 2.61 16.34 21.31
C GLU A 299 2.47 16.95 22.72
N GLY A 300 2.22 16.09 23.71
CA GLY A 300 1.98 16.47 25.11
C GLY A 300 0.66 17.22 25.37
N LYS A 301 -0.13 17.51 24.34
CA LYS A 301 -1.43 18.20 24.43
C LYS A 301 -2.62 17.25 24.28
N CYS A 302 -2.42 16.07 23.69
CA CYS A 302 -3.45 15.04 23.54
C CYS A 302 -2.86 13.61 23.51
N GLU A 303 -3.73 12.60 23.66
CA GLU A 303 -3.35 11.19 23.73
C GLU A 303 -3.37 10.44 22.38
N ASP A 304 -4.07 10.95 21.35
CA ASP A 304 -4.08 10.28 20.03
C ASP A 304 -2.75 10.49 19.28
N LYS A 305 -2.26 9.39 18.69
CA LYS A 305 -0.91 9.26 18.15
C LYS A 305 -0.93 8.78 16.70
N VAL A 306 -0.07 9.34 15.87
CA VAL A 306 0.20 8.79 14.53
C VAL A 306 0.91 7.43 14.65
N ALA A 307 1.71 7.22 15.69
CA ALA A 307 2.35 5.95 15.97
C ALA A 307 1.32 4.79 16.08
N ASN A 308 1.68 3.63 15.53
CA ASN A 308 0.83 2.45 15.35
C ASN A 308 -0.41 2.73 14.48
N SER A 309 -0.21 3.41 13.35
CA SER A 309 -1.17 3.54 12.24
C SER A 309 -0.46 3.31 10.91
N SER A 310 -1.20 3.21 9.81
CA SER A 310 -0.67 3.02 8.44
C SER A 310 -1.08 4.16 7.52
N GLU A 311 -0.20 4.52 6.58
CA GLU A 311 -0.49 5.43 5.46
C GLU A 311 -1.40 4.81 4.37
N GLY A 312 -1.81 3.55 4.54
CA GLY A 312 -2.66 2.81 3.60
C GLY A 312 -1.92 2.14 2.45
N ILE A 313 -0.58 2.01 2.54
CA ILE A 313 0.26 1.32 1.54
C ILE A 313 0.30 -0.19 1.84
N SER A 314 0.51 -0.55 3.11
CA SER A 314 0.38 -1.91 3.65
C SER A 314 -0.17 -1.84 5.07
N TYR A 315 -0.83 -2.91 5.48
CA TYR A 315 -1.21 -3.19 6.85
C TYR A 315 -0.35 -4.34 7.40
N PRO A 316 -0.46 -4.66 8.71
CA PRO A 316 0.15 -5.86 9.30
C PRO A 316 -0.27 -7.15 8.60
N GLN A 317 0.54 -8.18 8.74
CA GLN A 317 0.26 -9.52 8.22
C GLN A 317 -0.59 -10.35 9.21
N TYR A 318 -1.29 -11.37 8.67
CA TYR A 318 -2.15 -12.31 9.40
C TYR A 318 -3.30 -11.68 10.19
N LEU A 319 -3.95 -10.66 9.61
CA LEU A 319 -5.07 -9.93 10.20
C LEU A 319 -6.22 -10.85 10.61
N THR A 320 -6.82 -10.54 11.76
CA THR A 320 -8.03 -11.19 12.27
C THR A 320 -9.26 -10.28 12.15
N LYS A 321 -10.45 -10.89 12.22
CA LYS A 321 -11.74 -10.17 12.21
C LYS A 321 -11.98 -9.32 13.47
N ASN A 322 -11.17 -9.50 14.52
CA ASN A 322 -11.23 -8.70 15.74
C ASN A 322 -10.30 -7.46 15.69
N ASP A 323 -9.40 -7.41 14.71
CA ASP A 323 -8.38 -6.36 14.64
C ASP A 323 -9.00 -5.02 14.21
N THR A 324 -8.35 -3.92 14.61
CA THR A 324 -8.75 -2.57 14.20
C THR A 324 -7.62 -1.90 13.46
N LEU A 325 -7.83 -1.55 12.19
CA LEU A 325 -6.83 -0.87 11.39
C LEU A 325 -6.89 0.64 11.67
N ARG A 326 -5.77 1.25 12.05
CA ARG A 326 -5.65 2.70 12.23
C ARG A 326 -5.03 3.29 10.97
N TYR A 327 -5.70 4.26 10.37
CA TYR A 327 -5.29 4.93 9.13
C TYR A 327 -4.89 6.38 9.41
N TRP A 328 -3.72 6.80 8.94
CA TRP A 328 -3.23 8.18 9.04
C TRP A 328 -2.95 8.74 7.64
N ARG A 329 -3.22 10.05 7.48
CA ARG A 329 -2.81 10.80 6.30
C ARG A 329 -2.80 12.30 6.61
N LYS A 330 -1.74 13.01 6.21
CA LYS A 330 -1.56 14.48 6.41
C LYS A 330 -2.82 15.29 6.09
N THR A 331 -3.47 15.02 4.95
CA THR A 331 -4.68 15.73 4.49
C THR A 331 -5.97 15.42 5.24
N LEU A 332 -5.99 14.36 6.07
CA LEU A 332 -7.11 14.13 6.98
C LEU A 332 -6.93 14.89 8.30
N CYS A 333 -5.69 15.26 8.66
CA CYS A 333 -5.33 15.85 9.96
C CYS A 333 -5.81 15.02 11.18
N ARG A 334 -6.08 13.72 10.98
CA ARG A 334 -6.52 12.83 12.05
C ARG A 334 -6.18 11.38 11.78
N VAL A 335 -6.19 10.57 12.84
CA VAL A 335 -6.27 9.12 12.71
C VAL A 335 -7.74 8.70 12.51
N GLY A 336 -7.97 7.76 11.60
CA GLY A 336 -9.25 7.08 11.40
C GLY A 336 -9.18 5.63 11.88
N THR A 337 -10.21 5.16 12.58
CA THR A 337 -10.31 3.77 13.04
C THR A 337 -11.26 2.98 12.15
N LEU A 338 -10.73 1.94 11.52
CA LEU A 338 -11.44 1.06 10.60
C LEU A 338 -11.73 -0.28 11.31
N ARG A 339 -12.99 -0.73 11.30
CA ARG A 339 -13.41 -2.02 11.88
C ARG A 339 -13.84 -3.00 10.82
N TYR A 340 -13.58 -4.29 11.06
CA TYR A 340 -14.08 -5.38 10.22
C TYR A 340 -15.60 -5.29 10.04
N SER A 341 -16.04 -5.43 8.79
CA SER A 341 -17.45 -5.44 8.39
C SER A 341 -17.86 -6.82 7.86
N HIS A 342 -17.19 -7.30 6.81
CA HIS A 342 -17.45 -8.61 6.20
C HIS A 342 -16.28 -9.11 5.32
N GLU A 343 -16.34 -10.38 4.92
CA GLU A 343 -15.48 -10.97 3.90
C GLU A 343 -15.95 -10.61 2.49
N VAL A 344 -14.99 -10.45 1.57
CA VAL A 344 -15.20 -10.15 0.15
C VAL A 344 -14.22 -10.98 -0.66
N GLU A 345 -14.69 -11.68 -1.70
CA GLU A 345 -13.81 -12.33 -2.68
C GLU A 345 -13.35 -11.33 -3.73
N MET A 346 -12.04 -11.19 -3.93
CA MET A 346 -11.46 -10.25 -4.90
C MET A 346 -10.15 -10.85 -5.46
N TYR A 347 -9.90 -10.73 -6.77
CA TYR A 347 -8.74 -11.32 -7.48
C TYR A 347 -8.50 -12.83 -7.21
N GLY A 348 -9.56 -13.58 -6.84
CA GLY A 348 -9.46 -15.00 -6.50
C GLY A 348 -8.90 -15.30 -5.11
N VAL A 349 -8.89 -14.31 -4.20
CA VAL A 349 -8.55 -14.47 -2.78
C VAL A 349 -9.65 -13.91 -1.87
N THR A 350 -9.83 -14.53 -0.71
CA THR A 350 -10.68 -14.02 0.37
C THR A 350 -10.01 -12.81 1.04
N ALA A 351 -10.67 -11.66 1.02
CA ALA A 351 -10.22 -10.43 1.65
C ALA A 351 -11.21 -9.96 2.73
N TYR A 352 -10.74 -9.13 3.65
CA TYR A 352 -11.54 -8.53 4.71
C TYR A 352 -11.81 -7.05 4.40
N ARG A 353 -13.08 -6.66 4.42
CA ARG A 353 -13.51 -5.27 4.32
C ARG A 353 -13.55 -4.64 5.71
N TYR A 354 -12.77 -3.58 5.91
CA TYR A 354 -12.78 -2.74 7.10
C TYR A 354 -13.39 -1.37 6.76
N GLU A 355 -14.34 -0.89 7.59
CA GLU A 355 -15.09 0.34 7.36
C GLU A 355 -14.82 1.37 8.47
N LEU A 356 -14.76 2.64 8.11
CA LEU A 356 -14.48 3.75 9.02
C LEU A 356 -15.67 3.96 9.96
N GLU A 357 -15.44 4.00 11.28
CA GLU A 357 -16.52 4.09 12.25
C GLU A 357 -17.45 5.29 11.98
N ASN A 358 -18.77 5.08 12.02
CA ASN A 358 -19.76 6.16 11.89
C ASN A 358 -19.55 7.28 12.92
N THR A 359 -19.05 6.93 14.10
CA THR A 359 -18.70 7.80 15.23
C THR A 359 -17.38 8.56 15.05
N THR A 360 -16.63 8.36 13.95
CA THR A 360 -15.30 8.94 13.72
C THR A 360 -15.24 10.44 14.02
N TYR A 361 -16.19 11.21 13.49
CA TYR A 361 -16.24 12.68 13.65
C TYR A 361 -17.13 13.15 14.82
N ASP A 362 -17.70 12.23 15.60
CA ASP A 362 -18.47 12.57 16.81
C ASP A 362 -17.53 12.95 17.95
N ARG A 363 -18.00 13.81 18.85
CA ARG A 363 -17.20 14.37 19.94
C ARG A 363 -17.44 13.54 21.19
N THR A 364 -16.39 13.00 21.81
CA THR A 364 -16.56 12.03 22.89
C THR A 364 -17.30 12.62 24.10
N THR A 365 -17.91 11.72 24.88
CA THR A 365 -18.58 12.03 26.14
C THR A 365 -18.15 10.97 27.18
N PRO A 366 -17.31 11.32 28.18
CA PRO A 366 -16.69 12.64 28.39
C PRO A 366 -15.77 13.05 27.25
N SER A 367 -15.58 14.36 27.07
CA SER A 367 -14.71 14.95 26.01
C SER A 367 -13.26 15.16 26.44
N ASP A 368 -12.90 14.69 27.63
CA ASP A 368 -11.55 14.78 28.15
C ASP A 368 -10.69 13.76 27.37
N GLY A 369 -9.71 14.28 26.60
CA GLY A 369 -8.94 13.50 25.63
C GLY A 369 -9.36 13.63 24.15
N ASP A 370 -10.45 14.34 23.82
CA ASP A 370 -10.81 14.58 22.41
C ASP A 370 -9.92 15.64 21.76
N CYS A 371 -8.87 15.20 21.05
CA CYS A 371 -7.90 16.05 20.37
C CYS A 371 -8.52 17.02 19.36
N TYR A 372 -9.66 16.63 18.80
CA TYR A 372 -10.32 17.33 17.70
C TYR A 372 -11.58 18.07 18.14
N LYS A 373 -11.80 18.20 19.47
CA LYS A 373 -13.00 18.81 20.07
C LYS A 373 -13.29 20.23 19.53
N GLY A 374 -12.23 20.97 19.22
CA GLY A 374 -12.22 22.40 18.94
C GLY A 374 -12.59 23.26 20.14
N GLU A 375 -12.20 24.54 20.11
CA GLU A 375 -12.47 25.49 21.20
C GLU A 375 -13.11 26.78 20.68
N PRO A 376 -14.35 27.12 21.09
CA PRO A 376 -15.36 26.27 21.75
C PRO A 376 -15.70 24.97 20.98
N LYS A 377 -16.16 23.95 21.73
CA LYS A 377 -16.46 22.58 21.25
C LYS A 377 -17.39 22.59 20.04
N LEU A 378 -17.03 21.81 19.01
CA LEU A 378 -17.86 21.57 17.83
C LEU A 378 -19.03 20.59 18.15
N PRO A 379 -20.11 20.58 17.35
CA PRO A 379 -21.13 19.52 17.39
C PRO A 379 -20.63 18.19 16.82
N ASN A 380 -21.40 17.11 16.97
CA ASN A 380 -21.05 15.79 16.44
C ASN A 380 -21.08 15.75 14.90
N GLY A 381 -20.26 14.88 14.31
CA GLY A 381 -19.98 14.85 12.87
C GLY A 381 -19.00 15.91 12.35
N LEU A 382 -18.37 16.71 13.23
CA LEU A 382 -17.31 17.65 12.87
C LEU A 382 -16.08 17.42 13.76
N SER A 383 -14.89 17.32 13.18
CA SER A 383 -13.61 17.32 13.89
C SER A 383 -12.82 18.58 13.56
N ASP A 384 -12.33 19.29 14.56
CA ASP A 384 -11.45 20.44 14.37
C ASP A 384 -10.11 19.97 13.78
N VAL A 385 -9.71 20.57 12.66
CA VAL A 385 -8.44 20.28 11.95
C VAL A 385 -7.57 21.52 11.80
N SER A 386 -7.86 22.59 12.55
CA SER A 386 -7.13 23.85 12.54
C SER A 386 -5.63 23.69 12.81
N LYS A 387 -5.24 22.72 13.65
CA LYS A 387 -3.85 22.49 14.06
C LYS A 387 -2.93 22.06 12.91
N CYS A 388 -3.39 21.25 11.95
CA CYS A 388 -2.61 20.98 10.73
C CYS A 388 -2.76 22.06 9.65
N ASN A 389 -3.55 23.10 9.90
CA ASN A 389 -3.95 24.12 8.93
C ASN A 389 -3.69 25.55 9.43
N PHE A 390 -2.57 25.76 10.14
CA PHE A 390 -2.11 27.10 10.58
C PHE A 390 -3.11 27.84 11.47
N ASP A 391 -3.77 27.09 12.37
CA ASP A 391 -4.87 27.54 13.23
C ASP A 391 -6.08 28.14 12.50
N MET A 392 -6.19 27.93 11.18
CA MET A 392 -7.37 28.34 10.41
C MET A 392 -8.60 27.51 10.82
N PRO A 393 -9.80 28.11 10.95
CA PRO A 393 -10.99 27.48 11.54
C PRO A 393 -11.69 26.49 10.59
N PHE A 394 -10.97 25.47 10.14
CA PHE A 394 -11.48 24.37 9.34
C PHE A 394 -11.89 23.19 10.23
N ALA A 395 -12.99 22.53 9.85
CA ALA A 395 -13.40 21.25 10.39
C ALA A 395 -13.52 20.19 9.29
N ALA A 396 -13.11 18.96 9.60
CA ALA A 396 -13.31 17.79 8.75
C ALA A 396 -14.60 17.05 9.14
N SER A 397 -15.24 16.41 8.16
CA SER A 397 -16.44 15.57 8.36
C SER A 397 -16.56 14.49 7.28
N PHE A 398 -17.49 13.54 7.43
CA PHE A 398 -17.93 12.76 6.28
C PHE A 398 -18.61 13.67 5.23
N PRO A 399 -18.57 13.34 3.93
CA PRO A 399 -19.27 14.07 2.88
C PRO A 399 -20.79 14.20 3.13
N HIS A 400 -21.34 15.35 2.73
CA HIS A 400 -22.72 15.80 2.97
C HIS A 400 -23.15 15.76 4.44
N TYR A 401 -22.18 15.85 5.37
CA TYR A 401 -22.38 15.67 6.81
C TYR A 401 -23.07 14.34 7.16
N LEU A 402 -22.71 13.24 6.48
CA LEU A 402 -23.14 11.89 6.88
C LEU A 402 -22.80 11.65 8.38
N HIS A 403 -23.67 10.91 9.07
CA HIS A 403 -23.71 10.68 10.53
C HIS A 403 -23.94 11.92 11.42
N GLY A 404 -23.37 13.09 11.12
CA GLY A 404 -23.34 14.27 12.00
C GLY A 404 -24.65 14.86 12.55
N ASP A 405 -24.53 15.77 13.50
CA ASP A 405 -25.66 16.34 14.24
C ASP A 405 -26.65 17.09 13.35
N ARG A 406 -27.92 17.16 13.80
CA ARG A 406 -28.98 17.94 13.13
C ARG A 406 -28.63 19.43 13.01
N ALA A 407 -27.81 19.97 13.92
CA ALA A 407 -27.30 21.34 13.81
C ALA A 407 -26.40 21.52 12.59
N VAL A 408 -25.51 20.56 12.32
CA VAL A 408 -24.56 20.58 11.19
C VAL A 408 -25.28 20.33 9.88
N LYS A 409 -26.10 19.27 9.82
CA LYS A 409 -26.92 18.92 8.64
C LYS A 409 -27.89 20.02 8.22
N ASN A 410 -28.25 20.93 9.13
CA ASN A 410 -29.11 22.08 8.85
C ASN A 410 -28.35 23.38 8.52
N SER A 411 -27.02 23.45 8.56
CA SER A 411 -26.28 24.72 8.40
C SER A 411 -26.48 25.36 7.01
N VAL A 412 -26.62 24.51 5.99
CA VAL A 412 -26.89 24.87 4.59
C VAL A 412 -28.01 23.98 4.05
N ASP A 413 -28.61 24.36 2.92
CA ASP A 413 -29.58 23.52 2.20
C ASP A 413 -28.94 22.95 0.92
N GLY A 414 -29.33 21.73 0.53
CA GLY A 414 -28.90 21.09 -0.74
C GLY A 414 -28.09 19.80 -0.58
N LEU A 415 -27.53 19.55 0.61
CA LEU A 415 -26.76 18.33 0.94
C LEU A 415 -27.63 17.07 0.93
N ARG A 416 -27.04 15.92 0.56
CA ARG A 416 -27.71 14.62 0.36
C ARG A 416 -26.86 13.47 0.92
N PRO A 417 -26.77 13.29 2.26
CA PRO A 417 -25.97 12.22 2.86
C PRO A 417 -26.48 10.82 2.45
N ASP A 418 -25.53 9.96 2.09
CA ASP A 418 -25.72 8.63 1.51
C ASP A 418 -24.58 7.74 2.02
N ALA A 419 -24.88 6.57 2.59
CA ALA A 419 -23.88 5.75 3.29
C ALA A 419 -22.90 5.07 2.33
N GLU A 420 -23.37 4.60 1.17
CA GLU A 420 -22.55 3.90 0.18
C GLU A 420 -21.62 4.88 -0.55
N LYS A 421 -22.13 6.08 -0.84
CA LYS A 421 -21.37 7.13 -1.55
C LYS A 421 -20.43 7.93 -0.65
N HIS A 422 -20.71 8.06 0.65
CA HIS A 422 -19.95 8.95 1.54
C HIS A 422 -19.25 8.26 2.72
N GLY A 423 -19.49 6.96 2.97
CA GLY A 423 -18.68 6.15 3.88
C GLY A 423 -17.26 5.89 3.33
N SER A 424 -16.31 5.57 4.21
CA SER A 424 -14.93 5.21 3.84
C SER A 424 -14.60 3.78 4.24
N PHE A 425 -13.78 3.09 3.44
CA PHE A 425 -13.41 1.69 3.68
C PHE A 425 -12.06 1.31 3.06
N VAL A 426 -11.55 0.14 3.47
CA VAL A 426 -10.47 -0.57 2.79
C VAL A 426 -10.77 -2.07 2.75
N ILE A 427 -10.42 -2.74 1.65
CA ILE A 427 -10.48 -4.18 1.47
C ILE A 427 -9.04 -4.70 1.47
N VAL A 428 -8.69 -5.55 2.43
CA VAL A 428 -7.31 -6.01 2.68
C VAL A 428 -7.25 -7.53 2.61
N GLU A 429 -6.29 -8.08 1.89
CA GLU A 429 -6.01 -9.53 1.96
C GLU A 429 -5.34 -9.83 3.31
N PRO A 430 -5.95 -10.65 4.19
CA PRO A 430 -5.58 -10.70 5.60
C PRO A 430 -4.21 -11.31 5.87
N ASN A 431 -3.73 -12.25 5.04
CA ASN A 431 -2.43 -12.87 5.26
C ASN A 431 -1.30 -11.88 5.00
N THR A 432 -1.30 -11.23 3.84
CA THR A 432 -0.23 -10.34 3.37
C THR A 432 -0.34 -8.91 3.89
N GLY A 433 -1.54 -8.44 4.23
CA GLY A 433 -1.80 -7.05 4.61
C GLY A 433 -1.85 -6.09 3.42
N ILE A 434 -1.91 -6.56 2.17
CA ILE A 434 -2.09 -5.66 1.00
C ILE A 434 -3.54 -5.15 0.93
N PRO A 435 -3.76 -3.82 0.84
CA PRO A 435 -5.04 -3.27 0.42
C PRO A 435 -5.27 -3.53 -1.08
N LEU A 436 -6.32 -4.28 -1.38
CA LEU A 436 -6.75 -4.61 -2.76
C LEU A 436 -7.60 -3.49 -3.37
N HIS A 437 -8.35 -2.77 -2.52
CA HIS A 437 -9.19 -1.62 -2.87
C HIS A 437 -9.37 -0.73 -1.63
N GLY A 438 -8.98 0.53 -1.70
CA GLY A 438 -9.21 1.53 -0.65
C GLY A 438 -10.00 2.73 -1.15
N ILE A 439 -10.99 3.20 -0.37
CA ILE A 439 -11.68 4.48 -0.61
C ILE A 439 -11.73 5.28 0.69
N ALA A 440 -10.95 6.36 0.76
CA ALA A 440 -10.95 7.32 1.87
C ALA A 440 -11.64 8.62 1.44
N ARG A 441 -12.70 9.02 2.16
CA ARG A 441 -13.55 10.18 1.86
C ARG A 441 -13.59 11.15 3.03
N SER A 442 -13.38 12.44 2.76
CA SER A 442 -13.43 13.50 3.79
C SER A 442 -13.87 14.83 3.18
N GLN A 443 -14.65 15.59 3.96
CA GLN A 443 -15.17 16.92 3.60
C GLN A 443 -14.52 18.01 4.43
N VAL A 444 -14.07 19.08 3.79
CA VAL A 444 -13.46 20.26 4.42
C VAL A 444 -14.49 21.37 4.52
N ASN A 445 -14.61 21.96 5.71
CA ASN A 445 -15.67 22.91 6.04
C ASN A 445 -15.08 24.12 6.80
N LEU A 446 -15.61 25.32 6.56
CA LEU A 446 -15.25 26.54 7.30
C LEU A 446 -16.23 26.77 8.46
N VAL A 447 -15.71 26.91 9.68
CA VAL A 447 -16.51 27.05 10.91
C VAL A 447 -16.69 28.52 11.29
N MET A 448 -17.74 29.16 10.78
CA MET A 448 -18.08 30.54 11.14
C MET A 448 -18.81 30.58 12.50
N ARG A 449 -18.15 31.10 13.54
CA ARG A 449 -18.73 31.31 14.89
C ARG A 449 -19.59 32.59 14.95
N GLU A 450 -19.87 33.16 16.12
CA GLU A 450 -20.64 34.42 16.23
C GLU A 450 -19.85 35.59 15.64
N MET A 451 -20.28 36.12 14.49
CA MET A 451 -19.55 37.17 13.74
C MET A 451 -19.81 38.59 14.27
N ARG A 452 -20.15 38.73 15.56
CA ARG A 452 -20.52 40.02 16.17
C ARG A 452 -19.35 41.00 16.18
N GLY A 453 -19.61 42.20 15.65
CA GLY A 453 -18.63 43.28 15.47
C GLY A 453 -18.04 43.36 14.06
N PHE A 454 -18.23 42.36 13.20
CA PHE A 454 -17.93 42.47 11.78
C PHE A 454 -19.04 43.19 11.00
N SER A 455 -18.80 43.50 9.73
CA SER A 455 -19.79 44.11 8.83
C SER A 455 -21.04 43.22 8.69
N GLU A 456 -22.20 43.82 8.37
CA GLU A 456 -23.47 43.08 8.27
C GLU A 456 -23.38 41.86 7.34
N LYS A 457 -22.68 41.99 6.20
CA LYS A 457 -22.46 40.90 5.23
C LYS A 457 -21.70 39.71 5.83
N ILE A 458 -20.84 39.93 6.82
CA ILE A 458 -20.14 38.87 7.56
C ILE A 458 -20.99 38.36 8.73
N GLN A 459 -21.78 39.23 9.38
CA GLN A 459 -22.75 38.81 10.40
C GLN A 459 -23.78 37.79 9.89
N ARG A 460 -24.14 37.81 8.60
CA ARG A 460 -25.01 36.79 7.95
C ARG A 460 -24.49 35.36 8.11
N PHE A 461 -23.17 35.17 8.23
CA PHE A 461 -22.54 33.85 8.37
C PHE A 461 -22.44 33.36 9.84
N SER A 462 -23.03 34.08 10.81
CA SER A 462 -22.88 33.73 12.24
C SER A 462 -23.42 32.33 12.56
N ASN A 463 -22.59 31.49 13.19
CA ASN A 463 -22.90 30.12 13.59
C ASN A 463 -23.26 29.19 12.41
N VAL A 464 -22.58 29.34 11.28
CA VAL A 464 -22.74 28.51 10.07
C VAL A 464 -21.46 27.73 9.78
N THR A 465 -21.54 26.40 9.77
CA THR A 465 -20.47 25.56 9.19
C THR A 465 -20.70 25.43 7.69
N ILE A 466 -19.86 26.09 6.88
CA ILE A 466 -19.97 26.14 5.42
C ILE A 466 -19.16 24.97 4.83
N PRO A 467 -19.78 24.02 4.11
CA PRO A 467 -19.03 23.00 3.40
C PRO A 467 -18.35 23.62 2.16
N LEU A 468 -17.09 23.30 1.93
CA LEU A 468 -16.29 23.90 0.84
C LEU A 468 -16.09 22.91 -0.31
N VAL A 469 -15.43 21.79 0.01
CA VAL A 469 -15.19 20.67 -0.90
C VAL A 469 -15.26 19.36 -0.12
N TRP A 470 -15.49 18.25 -0.82
CA TRP A 470 -15.08 16.94 -0.33
C TRP A 470 -14.18 16.22 -1.33
N MET A 471 -13.35 15.33 -0.81
CA MET A 471 -12.33 14.61 -1.56
C MET A 471 -12.51 13.11 -1.34
N GLU A 472 -12.43 12.34 -2.42
CA GLU A 472 -12.31 10.89 -2.43
C GLU A 472 -10.91 10.52 -2.92
N TYR A 473 -10.13 9.83 -2.09
CA TYR A 473 -8.94 9.09 -2.53
C TYR A 473 -9.36 7.65 -2.79
N ASN A 474 -9.35 7.24 -4.06
CA ASN A 474 -9.83 5.93 -4.53
C ASN A 474 -8.66 5.17 -5.15
N GLN A 475 -8.12 4.20 -4.42
CA GLN A 475 -7.17 3.22 -4.96
C GLN A 475 -7.99 2.23 -5.80
N VAL A 476 -8.07 2.46 -7.12
CA VAL A 476 -9.02 1.76 -8.02
C VAL A 476 -8.81 0.25 -8.04
N GLY A 477 -7.57 -0.20 -7.82
CA GLY A 477 -7.23 -1.59 -7.63
C GLY A 477 -5.74 -1.77 -7.33
N ILE A 478 -5.16 -2.81 -7.92
CA ILE A 478 -3.73 -3.11 -7.96
C ILE A 478 -3.38 -3.64 -9.36
N PRO A 479 -2.15 -3.49 -9.87
CA PRO A 479 -1.78 -4.07 -11.16
C PRO A 479 -1.80 -5.60 -11.17
N TRP A 480 -2.08 -6.18 -12.34
CA TRP A 480 -2.20 -7.64 -12.57
C TRP A 480 -1.03 -8.47 -12.02
N TYR A 481 0.19 -7.93 -11.98
CA TYR A 481 1.37 -8.63 -11.46
C TYR A 481 1.41 -8.68 -9.92
N ILE A 482 0.77 -7.71 -9.25
CA ILE A 482 0.55 -7.73 -7.80
C ILE A 482 -0.58 -8.72 -7.48
N GLU A 483 -1.68 -8.69 -8.23
CA GLU A 483 -2.76 -9.69 -8.12
C GLU A 483 -2.20 -11.12 -8.21
N TRP A 484 -1.38 -11.39 -9.24
CA TRP A 484 -0.77 -12.70 -9.45
C TRP A 484 0.20 -13.10 -8.35
N LEU A 485 1.00 -12.17 -7.80
CA LEU A 485 1.89 -12.50 -6.68
C LEU A 485 1.10 -12.81 -5.40
N ILE A 486 0.02 -12.08 -5.12
CA ILE A 486 -0.86 -12.37 -3.97
C ILE A 486 -1.50 -13.75 -4.14
N TYR A 487 -2.13 -14.01 -5.29
CA TYR A 487 -2.74 -15.31 -5.58
C TYR A 487 -1.73 -16.46 -5.51
N PHE A 488 -0.54 -16.28 -6.08
CA PHE A 488 0.55 -17.26 -5.98
C PHE A 488 0.97 -17.50 -4.53
N THR A 489 1.19 -16.43 -3.75
CA THR A 489 1.68 -16.50 -2.36
C THR A 489 0.65 -17.10 -1.41
N VAL A 490 -0.63 -16.71 -1.55
CA VAL A 490 -1.70 -17.04 -0.59
C VAL A 490 -2.42 -18.34 -0.96
N VAL A 491 -2.60 -18.63 -2.25
CA VAL A 491 -3.34 -19.82 -2.71
C VAL A 491 -2.39 -20.92 -3.19
N LEU A 492 -1.50 -20.62 -4.14
CA LEU A 492 -0.69 -21.65 -4.79
C LEU A 492 0.43 -22.19 -3.89
N VAL A 493 1.19 -21.33 -3.20
CA VAL A 493 2.32 -21.75 -2.36
C VAL A 493 1.88 -22.71 -1.23
N PRO A 494 0.81 -22.45 -0.45
CA PRO A 494 0.33 -23.42 0.55
C PRO A 494 -0.12 -24.74 -0.06
N VAL A 495 -0.82 -24.74 -1.19
CA VAL A 495 -1.26 -25.97 -1.87
C VAL A 495 -0.05 -26.76 -2.40
N LEU A 496 0.89 -26.11 -3.08
CA LEU A 496 2.12 -26.72 -3.57
C LEU A 496 3.00 -27.25 -2.43
N GLN A 497 3.04 -26.55 -1.29
CA GLN A 497 3.71 -26.99 -0.06
C GLN A 497 3.09 -28.29 0.47
N TYR A 498 1.77 -28.37 0.64
CA TYR A 498 1.11 -29.60 1.12
C TYR A 498 1.23 -30.77 0.13
N VAL A 499 1.09 -30.51 -1.18
CA VAL A 499 1.29 -31.51 -2.23
C VAL A 499 2.74 -32.01 -2.26
N GLY A 500 3.72 -31.11 -2.12
CA GLY A 500 5.14 -31.43 -2.03
C GLY A 500 5.48 -32.29 -0.81
N MET A 501 4.99 -31.90 0.38
CA MET A 501 5.13 -32.70 1.61
C MET A 501 4.59 -34.13 1.42
N ALA A 502 3.36 -34.26 0.93
CA ALA A 502 2.72 -35.55 0.70
C ALA A 502 3.46 -36.39 -0.35
N PHE A 503 3.93 -35.76 -1.43
CA PHE A 503 4.73 -36.41 -2.47
C PHE A 503 6.06 -36.93 -1.95
N PHE A 504 6.85 -36.13 -1.23
CA PHE A 504 8.16 -36.55 -0.73
C PHE A 504 8.06 -37.63 0.36
N ILE A 505 7.10 -37.52 1.28
CA ILE A 505 6.85 -38.54 2.30
C ILE A 505 6.33 -39.83 1.65
N GLY A 506 5.37 -39.73 0.73
CA GLY A 506 4.78 -40.89 0.04
C GLY A 506 5.78 -41.63 -0.84
N LEU A 507 6.56 -40.91 -1.67
CA LEU A 507 7.60 -41.49 -2.52
C LEU A 507 8.74 -42.08 -1.68
N GLY A 508 9.19 -41.37 -0.64
CA GLY A 508 10.21 -41.88 0.27
C GLY A 508 9.78 -43.15 1.00
N GLY A 509 8.55 -43.18 1.53
CA GLY A 509 7.93 -44.34 2.15
C GLY A 509 7.80 -45.52 1.19
N PHE A 510 7.32 -45.28 -0.04
CA PHE A 510 7.24 -46.30 -1.09
C PHE A 510 8.62 -46.90 -1.40
N LEU A 511 9.67 -46.08 -1.56
CA LEU A 511 11.03 -46.55 -1.82
C LEU A 511 11.56 -47.40 -0.67
N VAL A 512 11.37 -46.99 0.59
CA VAL A 512 11.80 -47.76 1.77
C VAL A 512 11.06 -49.10 1.85
N VAL A 513 9.74 -49.12 1.67
CA VAL A 513 8.93 -50.36 1.72
C VAL A 513 9.24 -51.29 0.54
N TYR A 514 9.35 -50.76 -0.68
CA TYR A 514 9.63 -51.56 -1.89
C TYR A 514 11.04 -52.16 -1.85
N PHE A 515 12.08 -51.36 -1.60
CA PHE A 515 13.44 -51.89 -1.56
C PHE A 515 13.74 -52.67 -0.26
N GLY A 516 13.10 -52.31 0.86
CA GLY A 516 13.16 -53.07 2.11
C GLY A 516 12.52 -54.46 1.99
N SER A 517 11.31 -54.55 1.44
CA SER A 517 10.64 -55.85 1.21
C SER A 517 11.39 -56.69 0.16
N ARG A 518 11.92 -56.08 -0.92
CA ARG A 518 12.77 -56.77 -1.91
C ARG A 518 14.09 -57.27 -1.31
N ARG A 519 14.69 -56.53 -0.36
CA ARG A 519 15.85 -56.96 0.44
C ARG A 519 15.49 -58.12 1.37
N SER A 520 14.37 -58.03 2.08
CA SER A 520 13.86 -59.08 2.97
C SER A 520 13.58 -60.39 2.22
N ARG A 521 12.82 -60.33 1.11
CA ARG A 521 12.58 -61.49 0.23
C ARG A 521 13.88 -62.12 -0.28
N ARG A 522 14.88 -61.32 -0.71
CA ARG A 522 16.19 -61.84 -1.13
C ARG A 522 17.00 -62.44 0.02
N SER A 523 16.92 -61.87 1.22
CA SER A 523 17.56 -62.40 2.43
C SER A 523 16.97 -63.77 2.79
N ASN A 524 15.64 -63.88 2.81
CA ASN A 524 14.95 -65.14 3.12
C ASN A 524 15.20 -66.20 2.04
N LEU A 525 15.22 -65.84 0.75
CA LEU A 525 15.63 -66.75 -0.32
C LEU A 525 17.08 -67.26 -0.17
N LEU A 526 18.01 -66.43 0.31
CA LEU A 526 19.39 -66.83 0.58
C LEU A 526 19.49 -67.74 1.81
N LYS A 527 18.78 -67.41 2.90
CA LYS A 527 18.68 -68.26 4.10
C LYS A 527 18.07 -69.63 3.78
N ASN A 528 16.97 -69.67 3.04
CA ASN A 528 16.32 -70.91 2.63
C ASN A 528 17.24 -71.76 1.75
N LYS A 529 18.00 -71.14 0.83
CA LYS A 529 19.01 -71.84 0.03
C LYS A 529 20.17 -72.41 0.88
N ALA A 530 20.66 -71.66 1.85
CA ALA A 530 21.68 -72.13 2.78
C ALA A 530 21.17 -73.33 3.61
N LEU A 531 19.96 -73.24 4.17
CA LEU A 531 19.31 -74.33 4.90
C LEU A 531 19.13 -75.60 4.04
N THR A 532 18.69 -75.48 2.78
CA THR A 532 18.64 -76.65 1.88
C THR A 532 20.03 -77.22 1.57
N PHE A 533 21.07 -76.38 1.47
CA PHE A 533 22.43 -76.85 1.23
C PHE A 533 23.00 -77.60 2.45
N GLU A 534 22.84 -77.05 3.65
CA GLU A 534 23.22 -77.73 4.90
C GLU A 534 22.45 -79.05 5.06
N THR A 535 21.14 -79.06 4.79
CA THR A 535 20.31 -80.28 4.84
C THR A 535 20.81 -81.34 3.83
N GLN A 536 21.23 -80.94 2.63
CA GLN A 536 21.80 -81.86 1.63
C GLN A 536 23.22 -82.34 1.97
N VAL A 537 23.99 -81.57 2.74
CA VAL A 537 25.32 -81.97 3.22
C VAL A 537 25.22 -82.93 4.41
N PHE A 538 24.31 -82.68 5.36
CA PHE A 538 24.15 -83.51 6.56
C PHE A 538 23.33 -84.79 6.35
N LEU A 539 22.44 -84.86 5.34
CA LEU A 539 21.66 -86.07 5.02
C LEU A 539 22.33 -87.01 4.00
N LYS A 540 23.64 -86.84 3.74
CA LYS A 540 24.38 -87.71 2.83
C LYS A 540 24.89 -88.93 3.61
N PRO A 541 24.42 -90.16 3.33
CA PRO A 541 24.94 -91.35 3.99
C PRO A 541 26.42 -91.57 3.63
N SER A 542 27.16 -92.12 4.59
CA SER A 542 28.60 -92.45 4.52
C SER A 542 28.87 -93.70 3.71
#